data_AF-A0AAN7TTD7-F1
#
_entry.id   AF-A0AAN7TTD7-F1
#
_cell.length_a   1.000
_cell.length_b   1.000
_cell.length_c   1.000
_cell.angle_alpha   90.00
_cell.angle_beta   90.00
_cell.angle_gamma   90.00
#
_symmetry.space_group_name_H-M   'P 1'
#
loop_
_entity.id
_entity.type
_entity.pdbx_description
1 polymer ?
#
loop_
_entity_poly.entity_id
_entity_poly.type
_entity_poly.pdbx_seq_one_letter_code
_entity_poly.pdbx_strand_id
1 'polypeptide(L)'
;MKLKLNILILIFFIIKINGNDDFKYYAARTDTRKCDNNERPKCGGYYVKELNTGKEEIEIYVSEINQQDDIGVVNENKIKNAPPFHIVFRGILNRDYLNDVDVAEAHNLYRLMPMPGKTFNLTKDTKFYTLGNPHNLMVPQLNEDDEKNRFKTILCKEYPKYIKNIQTNWMEYLINTGNSVFTVDSVTITNNISNTNSDDINNQYDEEYQQLFLNNEWSPKYEYNIDNLFISLTNSNNCPKKIQEIRCVPGLVATYVRSFNHCYIFFECAPREPQKCLNTIAPICPRGYSLTSIPSYPYGCLVFYCDPSFLFFNY
;
A
#
# COMPACT_ATOMS: atom_id res chain seq x y z
N MET A 1 -2.63 48.43 32.59
CA MET A 1 -1.43 48.08 31.79
C MET A 1 -1.06 46.58 31.88
N LYS A 2 -2.04 45.65 31.91
CA LYS A 2 -1.81 44.19 32.00
C LYS A 2 -2.22 43.39 30.75
N LEU A 3 -2.84 44.03 29.76
CA LEU A 3 -3.39 43.36 28.58
C LEU A 3 -2.35 43.09 27.47
N LYS A 4 -1.21 43.80 27.46
CA LYS A 4 -0.19 43.66 26.40
C LYS A 4 0.74 42.44 26.57
N LEU A 5 0.82 41.84 27.75
CA LEU A 5 1.73 40.70 28.01
C LEU A 5 1.13 39.36 27.56
N ASN A 6 -0.19 39.17 27.64
CA ASN A 6 -0.84 37.92 27.23
C ASN A 6 -0.90 37.73 25.71
N ILE A 7 -0.91 38.81 24.93
CA ILE A 7 -0.90 38.74 23.45
C ILE A 7 0.47 38.27 22.94
N LEU A 8 1.57 38.61 23.64
CA LEU A 8 2.91 38.18 23.25
C LEU A 8 3.14 36.68 23.49
N ILE A 9 2.58 36.12 24.57
CA ILE A 9 2.65 34.69 24.87
C ILE A 9 1.84 33.86 23.86
N LEU A 10 0.69 34.37 23.40
CA LEU A 10 -0.09 33.71 22.36
C LEU A 10 0.63 33.74 21.00
N ILE A 11 1.31 34.83 20.67
CA ILE A 11 2.09 34.95 19.43
C ILE A 11 3.32 34.03 19.45
N PHE A 12 3.95 33.79 20.61
CA PHE A 12 5.01 32.79 20.76
C PHE A 12 4.52 31.34 20.63
N PHE A 13 3.28 31.03 21.02
CA PHE A 13 2.68 29.71 20.75
C PHE A 13 2.23 29.52 19.29
N ILE A 14 2.08 30.61 18.53
CA ILE A 14 1.83 30.58 17.07
C ILE A 14 3.15 30.48 16.29
N ILE A 15 4.33 30.61 16.93
CA ILE A 15 5.62 30.33 16.30
C ILE A 15 5.70 28.82 16.01
N LYS A 16 5.32 28.49 14.78
CA LYS A 16 5.76 27.32 14.03
C LYS A 16 5.68 26.02 14.81
N ILE A 17 4.47 25.46 14.89
CA ILE A 17 4.32 24.06 14.49
C ILE A 17 4.68 24.05 13.00
N ASN A 18 5.99 24.08 12.68
CA ASN A 18 6.44 23.63 11.38
C ASN A 18 5.93 22.20 11.30
N GLY A 19 4.94 21.96 10.43
CA GLY A 19 4.50 20.61 10.11
C GLY A 19 5.75 19.77 9.88
N ASN A 20 5.83 18.68 10.63
CA ASN A 20 6.98 17.78 10.67
C ASN A 20 7.03 17.04 9.33
N ASP A 21 7.50 17.72 8.28
CA ASP A 21 7.56 17.23 6.89
C ASP A 21 8.87 16.50 6.59
N ASP A 22 9.72 16.32 7.60
CA ASP A 22 11.06 15.72 7.46
C ASP A 22 11.02 14.19 7.27
N PHE A 23 9.83 13.60 7.17
CA PHE A 23 9.69 12.17 6.91
C PHE A 23 10.09 11.82 5.49
N LYS A 24 10.98 10.85 5.39
CA LYS A 24 11.50 10.32 4.12
C LYS A 24 11.08 8.88 3.94
N TYR A 25 11.12 8.43 2.68
CA TYR A 25 10.90 7.02 2.35
C TYR A 25 12.23 6.32 2.17
N TYR A 26 12.30 5.11 2.69
CA TYR A 26 13.49 4.29 2.63
C TYR A 26 13.11 2.88 2.18
N ALA A 27 13.88 2.29 1.27
CA ALA A 27 13.84 0.86 1.02
C ALA A 27 14.89 0.17 1.89
N ALA A 28 14.51 -0.95 2.51
CA ALA A 28 15.36 -1.69 3.43
C ALA A 28 15.68 -3.10 2.90
N ARG A 29 16.90 -3.56 3.15
CA ARG A 29 17.29 -4.96 3.06
C ARG A 29 17.95 -5.39 4.37
N THR A 30 17.74 -6.64 4.77
CA THR A 30 18.40 -7.22 5.94
C THR A 30 19.91 -7.24 5.74
N ASP A 31 20.67 -6.96 6.80
CA ASP A 31 22.11 -7.17 6.83
C ASP A 31 22.41 -8.67 6.89
N THR A 32 23.08 -9.18 5.87
CA THR A 32 23.44 -10.59 5.72
C THR A 32 24.90 -10.88 6.07
N ARG A 33 25.65 -9.87 6.53
CA ARG A 33 27.04 -10.07 6.98
C ARG A 33 27.06 -10.99 8.19
N LYS A 34 28.11 -11.82 8.27
CA LYS A 34 28.38 -12.63 9.46
C LYS A 34 28.92 -11.71 10.56
N CYS A 35 28.21 -11.67 11.67
CA CYS A 35 28.63 -10.97 12.87
C CYS A 35 29.76 -11.72 13.57
N ASP A 36 30.91 -11.09 13.75
CA ASP A 36 31.86 -11.52 14.77
C ASP A 36 31.39 -11.03 16.15
N ASN A 37 31.57 -11.85 17.18
CA ASN A 37 31.10 -11.54 18.54
C ASN A 37 31.70 -10.26 19.14
N ASN A 38 32.75 -9.71 18.54
CA ASN A 38 33.44 -8.51 18.97
C ASN A 38 33.00 -7.24 18.22
N GLU A 39 32.16 -7.36 17.18
CA GLU A 39 31.69 -6.22 16.37
C GLU A 39 30.40 -5.62 16.93
N ARG A 40 30.46 -5.03 18.14
CA ARG A 40 29.40 -4.10 18.56
C ARG A 40 29.56 -2.78 17.79
N PRO A 41 28.47 -2.13 17.30
CA PRO A 41 27.10 -2.58 17.03
C PRO A 41 26.88 -2.76 15.52
N LYS A 42 27.87 -3.31 14.80
CA LYS A 42 28.01 -3.08 13.35
C LYS A 42 27.45 -4.20 12.47
N CYS A 43 26.60 -5.07 12.97
CA CYS A 43 26.08 -6.19 12.18
C CYS A 43 24.69 -6.66 12.66
N GLY A 44 23.95 -7.34 11.78
CA GLY A 44 22.65 -7.95 12.09
C GLY A 44 21.42 -7.02 12.00
N GLY A 45 21.64 -5.77 11.57
CA GLY A 45 20.61 -4.76 11.35
C GLY A 45 20.10 -4.74 9.91
N TYR A 46 20.02 -3.54 9.33
CA TYR A 46 19.52 -3.32 7.98
C TYR A 46 20.40 -2.34 7.21
N TYR A 47 20.37 -2.48 5.89
CA TYR A 47 20.84 -1.43 4.98
C TYR A 47 19.65 -0.75 4.35
N VAL A 48 19.62 0.58 4.44
CA VAL A 48 18.53 1.40 3.92
C VAL A 48 19.01 2.33 2.81
N LYS A 49 18.15 2.58 1.82
CA LYS A 49 18.36 3.56 0.75
C LYS A 49 17.22 4.56 0.76
N GLU A 50 17.55 5.84 0.78
CA GLU A 50 16.55 6.90 0.60
C GLU A 50 15.94 6.79 -0.81
N LEU A 51 14.62 6.95 -0.90
CA LEU A 51 13.85 6.81 -2.13
C LEU A 51 13.49 8.17 -2.72
N ASN A 52 13.18 8.20 -4.01
CA ASN A 52 12.72 9.40 -4.73
C ASN A 52 13.70 10.59 -4.75
N THR A 53 15.01 10.36 -4.54
CA THR A 53 16.01 11.44 -4.59
C THR A 53 16.47 11.81 -6.01
N GLY A 54 16.20 10.93 -6.99
CA GLY A 54 16.69 11.06 -8.36
C GLY A 54 18.19 10.80 -8.53
N LYS A 55 18.86 10.28 -7.50
CA LYS A 55 20.29 9.95 -7.49
C LYS A 55 20.51 8.52 -7.02
N GLU A 56 21.69 7.98 -7.31
CA GLU A 56 22.11 6.70 -6.74
C GLU A 56 22.55 6.94 -5.28
N GLU A 57 21.65 6.64 -4.36
CA GLU A 57 21.90 6.82 -2.93
C GLU A 57 22.80 5.71 -2.37
N ILE A 58 23.68 6.12 -1.46
CA ILE A 58 24.53 5.22 -0.70
C ILE A 58 23.66 4.48 0.32
N GLU A 59 23.94 3.20 0.53
CA GLU A 59 23.29 2.44 1.59
C GLU A 59 23.77 2.91 2.97
N ILE A 60 22.81 3.25 3.83
CA ILE A 60 23.06 3.61 5.22
C ILE A 60 22.80 2.38 6.07
N TYR A 61 23.75 2.01 6.93
CA TYR A 61 23.54 0.94 7.89
C TYR A 61 22.72 1.47 9.07
N VAL A 62 21.61 0.81 9.36
CA VAL A 62 20.81 1.06 10.56
C VAL A 62 20.79 -0.19 11.42
N SER A 63 21.03 -0.02 12.71
CA SER A 63 21.08 -1.13 13.67
C SER A 63 19.71 -1.77 13.87
N GLU A 64 18.65 -0.96 13.87
CA GLU A 64 17.26 -1.39 14.03
C GLU A 64 16.29 -0.46 13.30
N ILE A 65 15.07 -0.96 13.07
CA ILE A 65 13.94 -0.19 12.56
C ILE A 65 12.86 -0.19 13.65
N ASN A 66 12.91 0.83 14.49
CA ASN A 66 11.96 1.08 15.56
C ASN A 66 10.65 1.61 14.97
N GLN A 67 9.53 1.04 15.38
CA GLN A 67 8.22 1.47 14.90
C GLN A 67 7.63 2.44 15.91
N GLN A 68 7.30 3.64 15.46
CA GLN A 68 6.66 4.65 16.29
C GLN A 68 5.13 4.49 16.22
N ASP A 69 4.49 4.49 17.39
CA ASP A 69 3.06 4.72 17.63
C ASP A 69 2.01 3.57 17.62
N ASP A 70 0.90 3.90 18.30
CA ASP A 70 -0.22 3.15 18.90
C ASP A 70 -0.96 2.11 18.04
N ILE A 71 -0.65 2.04 16.75
CA ILE A 71 -1.42 1.21 15.80
C ILE A 71 -0.91 -0.24 15.84
N GLY A 72 0.31 -0.47 16.34
CA GLY A 72 0.77 -1.77 16.85
C GLY A 72 2.03 -2.30 16.18
N VAL A 73 2.77 -3.13 16.93
CA VAL A 73 4.11 -3.64 16.57
C VAL A 73 4.04 -4.66 15.43
N VAL A 74 4.64 -4.35 14.28
CA VAL A 74 4.86 -5.28 13.18
C VAL A 74 5.89 -6.31 13.62
N ASN A 75 5.52 -7.59 13.53
CA ASN A 75 6.42 -8.71 13.80
C ASN A 75 7.69 -8.60 12.94
N GLU A 76 8.85 -8.60 13.59
CA GLU A 76 10.16 -8.49 12.95
C GLU A 76 10.39 -9.54 11.86
N ASN A 77 9.79 -10.73 11.98
CA ASN A 77 9.84 -11.79 10.97
C ASN A 77 9.20 -11.37 9.63
N LYS A 78 8.26 -10.40 9.64
CA LYS A 78 7.67 -9.83 8.43
C LYS A 78 8.65 -8.91 7.69
N ILE A 79 9.70 -8.44 8.36
CA ILE A 79 10.75 -7.59 7.79
C ILE A 79 11.96 -8.45 7.43
N LYS A 80 12.49 -9.23 8.39
CA LYS A 80 13.72 -10.03 8.25
C LYS A 80 13.70 -11.01 7.07
N ASN A 81 12.55 -11.64 6.81
CA ASN A 81 12.37 -12.64 5.76
C ASN A 81 11.97 -12.04 4.40
N ALA A 82 11.93 -10.72 4.28
CA ALA A 82 11.65 -10.09 3.00
C ALA A 82 12.90 -10.15 2.10
N PRO A 83 12.74 -10.36 0.79
CA PRO A 83 13.85 -10.18 -0.15
C PRO A 83 14.40 -8.75 -0.10
N PRO A 84 15.65 -8.53 -0.56
CA PRO A 84 16.26 -7.21 -0.52
C PRO A 84 15.38 -6.12 -1.14
N PHE A 85 15.16 -5.03 -0.42
CA PHE A 85 14.37 -3.87 -0.84
C PHE A 85 12.88 -4.12 -1.08
N HIS A 86 12.35 -5.28 -0.68
CA HIS A 86 10.91 -5.53 -0.69
C HIS A 86 10.20 -4.89 0.51
N ILE A 87 10.96 -4.30 1.44
CA ILE A 87 10.43 -3.49 2.53
C ILE A 87 10.68 -2.03 2.21
N VAL A 88 9.64 -1.23 2.34
CA VAL A 88 9.70 0.23 2.27
C VAL A 88 9.12 0.79 3.55
N PHE A 89 9.72 1.83 4.10
CA PHE A 89 9.17 2.51 5.27
C PHE A 89 9.21 4.03 5.10
N ARG A 90 8.27 4.70 5.75
CA ARG A 90 8.26 6.15 5.93
C ARG A 90 8.74 6.46 7.34
N GLY A 91 9.77 7.28 7.48
CA GLY A 91 10.44 7.47 8.75
C GLY A 91 11.53 8.53 8.78
N ILE A 92 12.28 8.55 9.89
CA ILE A 92 13.46 9.38 10.12
C ILE A 92 14.62 8.46 10.52
N LEU A 93 15.85 8.84 10.17
CA LEU A 93 17.06 8.19 10.67
C LEU A 93 17.66 9.03 11.79
N ASN A 94 17.82 8.45 12.96
CA ASN A 94 18.41 9.06 14.14
C ASN A 94 19.79 8.43 14.40
N ARG A 95 20.83 9.25 14.50
CA ARG A 95 22.18 8.76 14.80
C ARG A 95 22.37 8.58 16.30
N ASP A 96 22.69 7.36 16.72
CA ASP A 96 23.18 7.08 18.07
C ASP A 96 24.67 7.38 18.14
N TYR A 97 25.01 8.55 18.66
CA TYR A 97 26.39 9.00 18.80
C TYR A 97 27.23 8.19 19.79
N LEU A 98 26.61 7.50 20.75
CA LEU A 98 27.35 6.68 21.72
C LEU A 98 27.86 5.39 21.07
N ASN A 99 27.05 4.82 20.18
CA ASN A 99 27.31 3.55 19.51
C ASN A 99 27.83 3.72 18.07
N ASP A 100 27.84 4.95 17.55
CA ASP A 100 28.23 5.30 16.17
C ASP A 100 27.44 4.49 15.12
N VAL A 101 26.13 4.39 15.32
CA VAL A 101 25.19 3.69 14.43
C VAL A 101 23.93 4.50 14.23
N ASP A 102 23.30 4.35 13.07
CA ASP A 102 21.98 4.93 12.82
C ASP A 102 20.88 3.97 13.31
N VAL A 103 19.76 4.55 13.72
CA VAL A 103 18.52 3.87 14.11
C VAL A 103 17.41 4.46 13.24
N ALA A 104 16.61 3.61 12.61
CA ALA A 104 15.47 4.06 11.84
C ALA A 104 14.23 4.12 12.72
N GLU A 105 13.51 5.23 12.67
CA GLU A 105 12.21 5.41 13.30
C GLU A 105 11.14 5.42 12.21
N ALA A 106 10.41 4.32 12.08
CA ALA A 106 9.42 4.07 11.05
C ALA A 106 8.00 4.34 11.57
N HIS A 107 7.30 5.28 10.92
CA HIS A 107 5.88 5.54 11.15
C HIS A 107 4.99 4.59 10.35
N ASN A 108 5.43 4.22 9.15
CA ASN A 108 4.73 3.28 8.30
C ASN A 108 5.71 2.28 7.72
N LEU A 109 5.32 1.01 7.72
CA LEU A 109 6.06 -0.08 7.07
C LEU A 109 5.19 -0.68 5.98
N TYR A 110 5.77 -0.88 4.81
CA TYR A 110 5.12 -1.44 3.65
C TYR A 110 5.93 -2.64 3.15
N ARG A 111 5.24 -3.65 2.62
CA ARG A 111 5.86 -4.83 2.01
C ARG A 111 5.36 -5.03 0.60
N LEU A 112 6.28 -5.31 -0.32
CA LEU A 112 5.96 -5.63 -1.70
C LEU A 112 5.00 -6.81 -1.77
N MET A 113 3.89 -6.62 -2.48
CA MET A 113 2.95 -7.66 -2.83
C MET A 113 3.51 -8.47 -4.01
N PRO A 114 3.77 -9.78 -3.86
CA PRO A 114 4.38 -10.58 -4.91
C PRO A 114 3.50 -10.62 -6.16
N MET A 115 4.09 -10.45 -7.33
CA MET A 115 3.40 -10.65 -8.60
C MET A 115 4.02 -11.88 -9.30
N PRO A 116 3.26 -12.98 -9.50
CA PRO A 116 3.80 -14.20 -10.08
C PRO A 116 4.49 -13.96 -11.43
N GLY A 117 5.71 -14.47 -11.59
CA GLY A 117 6.51 -14.31 -12.81
C GLY A 117 7.25 -12.97 -12.93
N LYS A 118 7.07 -12.06 -11.97
CA LYS A 118 7.73 -10.75 -11.96
C LYS A 118 8.73 -10.66 -10.82
N THR A 119 9.89 -10.08 -11.11
CA THR A 119 10.93 -9.77 -10.11
C THR A 119 10.98 -8.26 -9.91
N PHE A 120 11.12 -7.81 -8.66
CA PHE A 120 11.32 -6.41 -8.35
C PHE A 120 12.81 -6.13 -8.18
N ASN A 121 13.30 -5.10 -8.87
CA ASN A 121 14.66 -4.60 -8.74
C ASN A 121 14.59 -3.10 -8.49
N LEU A 122 15.06 -2.66 -7.32
CA LEU A 122 15.15 -1.24 -7.01
C LEU A 122 16.29 -0.59 -7.80
N THR A 123 15.95 0.38 -8.64
CA THR A 123 16.91 1.21 -9.39
C THR A 123 16.80 2.68 -8.98
N LYS A 124 17.79 3.50 -9.32
CA LYS A 124 17.74 4.96 -9.08
C LYS A 124 16.57 5.67 -9.80
N ASP A 125 16.06 5.05 -10.86
CA ASP A 125 14.96 5.58 -11.67
C ASP A 125 13.59 5.13 -11.13
N THR A 126 13.58 4.22 -10.15
CA THR A 126 12.34 3.74 -9.51
C THR A 126 11.73 4.87 -8.67
N LYS A 127 10.52 5.27 -9.03
CA LYS A 127 9.74 6.27 -8.29
C LYS A 127 8.58 5.61 -7.56
N PHE A 128 8.39 6.02 -6.31
CA PHE A 128 7.32 5.58 -5.44
C PHE A 128 6.25 6.66 -5.32
N TYR A 129 5.00 6.23 -5.29
CA TYR A 129 3.79 7.04 -5.27
C TYR A 129 2.81 6.53 -4.20
N THR A 130 1.88 7.38 -3.78
CA THR A 130 0.75 7.03 -2.91
C THR A 130 -0.50 7.79 -3.36
N LEU A 131 -1.69 7.34 -2.95
CA LEU A 131 -2.93 8.09 -3.11
C LEU A 131 -3.54 8.45 -1.76
N GLY A 132 -4.38 9.48 -1.77
CA GLY A 132 -5.06 10.02 -0.60
C GLY A 132 -4.26 11.09 0.12
N ASN A 133 -4.88 11.70 1.13
CA ASN A 133 -4.30 12.75 1.95
C ASN A 133 -3.76 12.17 3.27
N PRO A 134 -2.52 11.67 3.34
CA PRO A 134 -1.80 11.71 4.58
C PRO A 134 -1.29 13.13 4.72
N HIS A 135 -1.63 13.79 5.82
CA HIS A 135 -0.95 15.02 6.23
C HIS A 135 0.57 14.87 5.97
N ASN A 136 1.08 15.66 5.01
CA ASN A 136 2.49 15.83 4.64
C ASN A 136 3.14 14.73 3.79
N LEU A 137 3.39 15.00 2.50
CA LEU A 137 4.23 14.15 1.64
C LEU A 137 5.04 14.87 0.56
N MET A 138 6.35 14.55 0.54
CA MET A 138 7.28 14.70 -0.59
C MET A 138 7.11 13.62 -1.67
N VAL A 139 5.99 12.88 -1.66
CA VAL A 139 5.62 11.93 -2.72
C VAL A 139 4.58 12.61 -3.60
N PRO A 140 4.74 12.65 -4.94
CA PRO A 140 3.78 13.31 -5.82
C PRO A 140 2.38 12.74 -5.61
N GLN A 141 1.45 13.60 -5.20
CA GLN A 141 0.03 13.26 -5.19
C GLN A 141 -0.48 13.32 -6.63
N LEU A 142 -1.12 12.24 -7.06
CA LEU A 142 -1.79 12.13 -8.34
C LEU A 142 -3.25 12.65 -8.20
N ASN A 143 -3.88 13.12 -9.29
CA ASN A 143 -5.14 13.88 -9.22
C ASN A 143 -6.36 12.94 -9.10
N GLU A 144 -7.21 13.12 -8.09
CA GLU A 144 -8.13 12.07 -7.59
C GLU A 144 -9.24 11.61 -8.57
N ASP A 145 -9.81 12.52 -9.36
CA ASP A 145 -11.07 12.23 -10.10
C ASP A 145 -10.89 11.30 -11.33
N ASP A 146 -9.79 11.45 -12.08
CA ASP A 146 -9.52 10.62 -13.27
C ASP A 146 -8.94 9.25 -12.94
N GLU A 147 -8.38 9.11 -11.75
CA GLU A 147 -7.48 8.02 -11.40
C GLU A 147 -8.17 6.86 -10.70
N LYS A 148 -9.23 7.14 -9.93
CA LYS A 148 -10.06 6.10 -9.30
C LYS A 148 -10.57 5.05 -10.31
N ASN A 149 -10.91 5.50 -11.52
CA ASN A 149 -11.34 4.63 -12.61
C ASN A 149 -10.18 3.79 -13.22
N ARG A 150 -8.94 4.26 -13.12
CA ARG A 150 -7.74 3.61 -13.67
C ARG A 150 -7.17 2.57 -12.73
N PHE A 151 -7.09 2.86 -11.43
CA PHE A 151 -6.76 1.84 -10.43
C PHE A 151 -7.74 0.67 -10.49
N LYS A 152 -9.03 0.95 -10.67
CA LYS A 152 -10.04 -0.09 -10.93
C LYS A 152 -9.67 -0.97 -12.13
N THR A 153 -9.10 -0.42 -13.21
CA THR A 153 -8.67 -1.20 -14.37
C THR A 153 -7.52 -2.15 -14.04
N ILE A 154 -6.48 -1.68 -13.35
CA ILE A 154 -5.35 -2.53 -12.94
C ILE A 154 -5.80 -3.61 -11.97
N LEU A 155 -6.57 -3.23 -10.95
CA LEU A 155 -7.10 -4.12 -9.93
C LEU A 155 -8.06 -5.17 -10.50
N CYS A 156 -8.91 -4.79 -11.45
CA CYS A 156 -9.92 -5.68 -12.00
C CYS A 156 -9.44 -6.48 -13.22
N LYS A 157 -8.40 -6.01 -13.95
CA LYS A 157 -7.95 -6.66 -15.19
C LYS A 157 -6.56 -7.27 -15.10
N GLU A 158 -5.58 -6.63 -14.47
CA GLU A 158 -4.19 -7.08 -14.48
C GLU A 158 -3.94 -8.14 -13.40
N TYR A 159 -4.15 -7.79 -12.13
CA TYR A 159 -3.89 -8.67 -10.99
C TYR A 159 -4.65 -10.01 -11.05
N PRO A 160 -5.95 -10.03 -11.39
CA PRO A 160 -6.71 -11.28 -11.47
C PRO A 160 -6.22 -12.25 -12.57
N LYS A 161 -5.43 -11.79 -13.55
CA LYS A 161 -4.78 -12.69 -14.52
C LYS A 161 -3.76 -13.62 -13.84
N TYR A 162 -3.09 -13.13 -12.80
CA TYR A 162 -2.01 -13.85 -12.14
C TYR A 162 -2.43 -14.53 -10.84
N ILE A 163 -3.38 -13.93 -10.11
CA ILE A 163 -3.83 -14.43 -8.81
C ILE A 163 -5.35 -14.57 -8.86
N LYS A 164 -5.83 -15.81 -8.90
CA LYS A 164 -7.26 -16.11 -8.82
C LYS A 164 -7.78 -15.80 -7.42
N ASN A 165 -9.02 -15.32 -7.35
CA ASN A 165 -9.74 -15.04 -6.10
C ASN A 165 -9.01 -14.07 -5.16
N ILE A 166 -8.30 -13.09 -5.72
CA ILE A 166 -7.83 -11.94 -4.94
C ILE A 166 -8.99 -11.00 -4.62
N GLN A 167 -9.00 -10.44 -3.41
CA GLN A 167 -10.07 -9.58 -2.95
C GLN A 167 -9.89 -8.15 -3.50
N THR A 168 -10.59 -7.81 -4.60
CA THR A 168 -10.37 -6.54 -5.32
C THR A 168 -10.76 -5.30 -4.51
N ASN A 169 -11.83 -5.37 -3.71
CA ASN A 169 -12.26 -4.28 -2.82
C ASN A 169 -11.24 -4.00 -1.70
N TRP A 170 -10.50 -5.00 -1.23
CA TRP A 170 -9.40 -4.80 -0.29
C TRP A 170 -8.25 -4.04 -0.94
N MET A 171 -7.85 -4.43 -2.15
CA MET A 171 -6.80 -3.71 -2.87
C MET A 171 -7.21 -2.26 -3.17
N GLU A 172 -8.46 -2.04 -3.56
CA GLU A 172 -9.01 -0.70 -3.77
C GLU A 172 -8.97 0.14 -2.49
N TYR A 173 -9.33 -0.45 -1.35
CA TYR A 173 -9.20 0.20 -0.06
C TYR A 173 -7.75 0.57 0.26
N LEU A 174 -6.80 -0.35 0.10
CA LEU A 174 -5.39 -0.11 0.38
C LEU A 174 -4.81 1.04 -0.44
N ILE A 175 -5.19 1.10 -1.72
CA ILE A 175 -4.77 2.16 -2.65
C ILE A 175 -5.36 3.50 -2.23
N ASN A 176 -6.67 3.56 -1.98
CA ASN A 176 -7.38 4.83 -1.75
C ASN A 176 -7.20 5.44 -0.35
N THR A 177 -6.51 4.76 0.58
CA THR A 177 -6.43 5.20 1.99
C THR A 177 -5.00 5.50 2.47
N GLY A 178 -4.01 5.55 1.57
CA GLY A 178 -2.59 5.71 1.94
C GLY A 178 -1.99 4.48 2.63
N ASN A 179 -2.71 3.36 2.65
CA ASN A 179 -2.25 2.08 3.17
C ASN A 179 -1.43 1.27 2.15
N SER A 180 -1.03 1.91 1.08
CA SER A 180 -0.12 1.35 0.10
C SER A 180 0.78 2.41 -0.50
N VAL A 181 1.92 1.96 -0.99
CA VAL A 181 2.84 2.71 -1.83
C VAL A 181 3.02 1.90 -3.11
N PHE A 182 3.15 2.54 -4.25
CA PHE A 182 3.30 1.83 -5.52
C PHE A 182 4.33 2.49 -6.42
N THR A 183 4.88 1.72 -7.35
CA THR A 183 5.75 2.23 -8.42
C THR A 183 4.97 2.28 -9.73
N VAL A 184 5.39 3.13 -10.65
CA VAL A 184 4.77 3.28 -11.97
C VAL A 184 5.81 2.99 -13.05
N ASP A 185 5.46 2.21 -14.08
CA ASP A 185 6.37 1.86 -15.19
C ASP A 185 6.32 2.88 -16.35
N SER A 186 5.19 3.55 -16.53
CA SER A 186 4.89 4.37 -17.69
C SER A 186 3.78 5.37 -17.38
N VAL A 187 3.88 6.53 -18.03
CA VAL A 187 2.82 7.54 -18.07
C VAL A 187 2.35 7.66 -19.51
N THR A 188 1.15 7.19 -19.82
CA THR A 188 0.56 7.39 -21.15
C THR A 188 -0.28 8.65 -21.14
N ILE A 189 0.05 9.61 -22.00
CA ILE A 189 -0.78 10.81 -22.18
C ILE A 189 -1.81 10.49 -23.26
N THR A 190 -3.07 10.31 -22.87
CA THR A 190 -4.16 10.16 -23.84
C THR A 190 -4.78 11.52 -24.09
N ASN A 191 -4.70 12.00 -25.33
CA ASN A 191 -5.47 13.15 -25.76
C ASN A 191 -6.91 12.69 -26.00
N ASN A 192 -7.87 13.27 -25.28
CA ASN A 192 -9.31 13.07 -25.51
C ASN A 192 -9.78 13.75 -26.82
N ILE A 193 -8.97 13.72 -27.88
CA ILE A 193 -9.47 14.02 -29.21
C ILE A 193 -10.28 12.78 -29.59
N SER A 194 -11.53 12.75 -29.14
CA SER A 194 -12.54 11.88 -29.73
C SER A 194 -12.43 12.09 -31.23
N ASN A 195 -12.06 11.03 -31.97
CA ASN A 195 -12.09 11.00 -33.41
C ASN A 195 -13.51 11.35 -33.88
N THR A 196 -13.80 12.64 -33.98
CA THR A 196 -14.84 13.14 -34.87
C THR A 196 -14.31 12.81 -36.25
N ASN A 197 -14.88 11.77 -36.86
CA ASN A 197 -14.55 11.25 -38.18
C ASN A 197 -14.11 12.40 -39.11
N SER A 198 -12.82 12.45 -39.44
CA SER A 198 -12.23 13.55 -40.22
C SER A 198 -12.58 13.50 -41.71
N ASP A 199 -13.57 12.71 -42.09
CA ASP A 199 -13.92 12.48 -43.49
C ASP A 199 -15.02 13.43 -44.00
N ASP A 200 -15.67 14.21 -43.13
CA ASP A 200 -16.77 15.12 -43.51
C ASP A 200 -16.46 16.63 -43.37
N ILE A 201 -15.21 17.02 -43.09
CA ILE A 201 -14.87 18.43 -42.83
C ILE A 201 -14.03 18.99 -44.00
N ASN A 202 -14.66 19.06 -45.16
CA ASN A 202 -14.30 20.02 -46.20
C ASN A 202 -15.55 20.86 -46.43
N ASN A 203 -15.64 21.99 -45.72
CA ASN A 203 -16.08 23.29 -46.21
C ASN A 203 -16.67 24.12 -45.06
N GLN A 204 -16.12 25.34 -44.93
CA GLN A 204 -16.75 26.50 -44.29
C GLN A 204 -16.80 26.50 -42.76
N TYR A 205 -15.66 26.83 -42.13
CA TYR A 205 -15.62 27.19 -40.72
C TYR A 205 -15.86 28.69 -40.53
N ASP A 206 -16.99 29.01 -39.89
CA ASP A 206 -17.31 30.31 -39.28
C ASP A 206 -16.40 30.61 -38.08
N GLU A 207 -16.10 31.89 -37.85
CA GLU A 207 -15.30 32.41 -36.71
C GLU A 207 -15.87 32.01 -35.33
N GLU A 208 -17.14 31.60 -35.25
CA GLU A 208 -17.81 31.15 -34.03
C GLU A 208 -17.24 29.81 -33.50
N TYR A 209 -16.71 28.95 -34.37
CA TYR A 209 -16.13 27.66 -33.95
C TYR A 209 -14.79 27.79 -33.22
N GLN A 210 -14.03 28.87 -33.43
CA GLN A 210 -12.77 29.09 -32.69
C GLN A 210 -13.00 29.44 -31.22
N GLN A 211 -14.15 30.04 -30.88
CA GLN A 211 -14.50 30.39 -29.49
C GLN A 211 -14.90 29.15 -28.66
N LEU A 212 -15.42 28.08 -29.29
CA LEU A 212 -15.77 26.82 -28.62
C LEU A 212 -14.55 25.99 -28.22
N PHE A 213 -13.44 26.07 -28.95
CA PHE A 213 -12.18 25.42 -28.57
C PHE A 213 -11.42 26.15 -27.46
N LEU A 214 -11.65 27.46 -27.29
CA LEU A 214 -11.06 28.24 -26.19
C LEU A 214 -11.77 28.03 -24.84
N ASN A 215 -13.00 27.49 -24.85
CA ASN A 215 -13.79 27.27 -23.64
C ASN A 215 -13.80 25.82 -23.13
N ASN A 216 -13.26 24.87 -23.89
CA ASN A 216 -13.04 23.52 -23.39
C ASN A 216 -11.64 23.44 -22.78
N GLU A 217 -11.56 23.48 -21.45
CA GLU A 217 -10.33 23.23 -20.70
C GLU A 217 -9.69 21.91 -21.15
N TRP A 218 -8.68 22.02 -22.01
CA TRP A 218 -7.86 20.88 -22.40
C TRP A 218 -7.09 20.42 -21.16
N SER A 219 -7.55 19.32 -20.56
CA SER A 219 -6.84 18.61 -19.50
C SER A 219 -6.24 17.32 -20.09
N PRO A 220 -4.90 17.23 -20.22
CA PRO A 220 -4.27 15.98 -20.65
C PRO A 220 -4.56 14.88 -19.62
N LYS A 221 -5.00 13.73 -20.09
CA LYS A 221 -5.37 12.61 -19.22
C LYS A 221 -4.17 11.66 -19.07
N TYR A 222 -3.55 11.59 -17.89
CA TYR A 222 -2.33 10.81 -17.62
C TYR A 222 -2.58 9.40 -17.09
N GLU A 223 -2.35 8.35 -17.88
CA GLU A 223 -2.46 6.95 -17.44
C GLU A 223 -1.20 6.49 -16.74
N TYR A 224 -1.31 6.25 -15.43
CA TYR A 224 -0.26 5.61 -14.65
C TYR A 224 -0.55 4.10 -14.56
N ASN A 225 0.41 3.31 -15.02
CA ASN A 225 0.37 1.86 -14.88
C ASN A 225 1.15 1.45 -13.63
N ILE A 226 0.46 0.95 -12.60
CA ILE A 226 1.14 0.41 -11.41
C ILE A 226 1.99 -0.78 -11.82
N ASP A 227 3.28 -0.63 -11.60
CA ASP A 227 4.26 -1.68 -11.82
C ASP A 227 4.33 -2.61 -10.61
N ASN A 228 4.51 -2.05 -9.40
CA ASN A 228 4.61 -2.80 -8.16
C ASN A 228 3.75 -2.18 -7.06
N LEU A 229 3.10 -3.01 -6.25
CA LEU A 229 2.26 -2.57 -5.13
C LEU A 229 2.89 -3.00 -3.80
N PHE A 230 3.10 -2.06 -2.89
CA PHE A 230 3.57 -2.29 -1.53
C PHE A 230 2.42 -1.99 -0.57
N ILE A 231 2.11 -2.94 0.32
CA ILE A 231 0.96 -2.82 1.22
C ILE A 231 1.43 -2.61 2.65
N SER A 232 0.70 -1.78 3.40
CA SER A 232 1.02 -1.46 4.79
C SER A 232 0.98 -2.71 5.67
N LEU A 233 2.00 -2.88 6.49
CA LEU A 233 2.10 -3.90 7.53
C LEU A 233 1.53 -3.40 8.87
N THR A 234 1.44 -2.08 9.08
CA THR A 234 1.03 -1.48 10.36
C THR A 234 -0.49 -1.45 10.54
N ASN A 235 -1.27 -1.45 9.45
CA ASN A 235 -2.74 -1.36 9.53
C ASN A 235 -3.48 -2.72 9.71
N SER A 236 -2.77 -3.80 10.03
CA SER A 236 -3.41 -5.13 10.21
C SER A 236 -4.08 -5.33 11.57
N ASN A 237 -4.02 -4.32 12.46
CA ASN A 237 -4.13 -4.56 13.90
C ASN A 237 -5.54 -4.39 14.50
N ASN A 238 -6.53 -4.03 13.69
CA ASN A 238 -7.92 -3.94 14.17
C ASN A 238 -8.73 -5.23 13.98
N CYS A 239 -8.16 -6.28 13.41
CA CYS A 239 -8.83 -7.57 13.36
C CYS A 239 -8.71 -8.29 14.72
N PRO A 240 -9.79 -8.91 15.22
CA PRO A 240 -9.68 -9.82 16.36
C PRO A 240 -8.61 -10.89 16.09
N LYS A 241 -7.61 -11.00 16.99
CA LYS A 241 -6.48 -11.96 16.84
C LYS A 241 -6.95 -13.41 16.68
N LYS A 242 -8.14 -13.72 17.21
CA LYS A 242 -8.81 -14.99 17.03
C LYS A 242 -10.20 -14.71 16.50
N ILE A 243 -10.60 -15.48 15.49
CA ILE A 243 -12.01 -15.56 15.08
C ILE A 243 -12.78 -15.97 16.34
N GLN A 244 -13.76 -15.16 16.73
CA GLN A 244 -14.60 -15.50 17.86
C GLN A 244 -15.30 -16.83 17.54
N GLU A 245 -15.18 -17.80 18.45
CA GLU A 245 -15.83 -19.09 18.27
C GLU A 245 -17.35 -18.91 18.44
N ILE A 246 -18.05 -18.76 17.32
CA ILE A 246 -19.50 -18.64 17.30
C ILE A 246 -20.11 -20.05 17.32
N ARG A 247 -20.87 -20.33 18.37
CA ARG A 247 -21.61 -21.59 18.51
C ARG A 247 -22.98 -21.46 17.86
N CYS A 248 -23.16 -22.12 16.73
CA CYS A 248 -24.45 -22.26 16.08
C CYS A 248 -25.23 -23.47 16.62
N VAL A 249 -26.55 -23.47 16.46
CA VAL A 249 -27.38 -24.65 16.77
C VAL A 249 -26.98 -25.85 15.88
N PRO A 250 -27.20 -27.09 16.34
CA PRO A 250 -26.85 -28.28 15.56
C PRO A 250 -27.43 -28.25 14.14
N GLY A 251 -26.58 -28.57 13.15
CA GLY A 251 -26.94 -28.52 11.71
C GLY A 251 -26.62 -27.19 11.01
N LEU A 252 -26.33 -26.14 11.76
CA LEU A 252 -25.86 -24.86 11.22
C LEU A 252 -24.35 -24.67 11.43
N VAL A 253 -23.74 -23.82 10.60
CA VAL A 253 -22.34 -23.41 10.70
C VAL A 253 -22.24 -21.89 10.72
N ALA A 254 -21.32 -21.36 11.52
CA ALA A 254 -21.05 -19.92 11.54
C ALA A 254 -20.46 -19.49 10.20
N THR A 255 -21.08 -18.51 9.57
CA THR A 255 -20.59 -17.91 8.32
C THR A 255 -20.00 -16.54 8.58
N TYR A 256 -19.10 -16.16 7.70
CA TYR A 256 -18.33 -14.94 7.83
C TYR A 256 -18.33 -14.17 6.51
N VAL A 257 -18.28 -12.85 6.64
CA VAL A 257 -17.92 -11.95 5.55
C VAL A 257 -16.53 -11.40 5.82
N ARG A 258 -15.77 -11.20 4.76
CA ARG A 258 -14.43 -10.62 4.87
C ARG A 258 -14.50 -9.12 4.65
N SER A 259 -14.05 -8.34 5.64
CA SER A 259 -14.02 -6.89 5.54
C SER A 259 -12.94 -6.42 4.57
N PHE A 260 -12.97 -5.12 4.24
CA PHE A 260 -11.90 -4.49 3.48
C PHE A 260 -10.56 -4.48 4.23
N ASN A 261 -10.51 -4.77 5.54
CA ASN A 261 -9.28 -4.90 6.32
C ASN A 261 -8.83 -6.36 6.48
N HIS A 262 -9.34 -7.28 5.64
CA HIS A 262 -9.10 -8.71 5.77
C HIS A 262 -9.59 -9.36 7.06
N CYS A 263 -10.40 -8.66 7.86
CA CYS A 263 -10.98 -9.24 9.08
C CYS A 263 -12.16 -10.15 8.72
N TYR A 264 -12.29 -11.25 9.44
CA TYR A 264 -13.47 -12.09 9.39
C TYR A 264 -14.53 -11.56 10.35
N ILE A 265 -15.64 -11.10 9.80
CA ILE A 265 -16.78 -10.60 10.57
C ILE A 265 -17.85 -11.68 10.51
N PHE A 266 -18.30 -12.15 11.67
CA PHE A 266 -19.43 -13.06 11.74
C PHE A 266 -20.64 -12.43 11.07
N PHE A 267 -21.27 -13.18 10.17
CA PHE A 267 -22.45 -12.73 9.45
C PHE A 267 -23.70 -13.38 10.05
N GLU A 268 -23.84 -14.70 9.88
CA GLU A 268 -24.97 -15.46 10.40
C GLU A 268 -24.64 -16.96 10.50
N CYS A 269 -25.45 -17.73 11.24
CA CYS A 269 -25.42 -19.19 11.15
C CYS A 269 -26.20 -19.67 9.93
N ALA A 270 -25.57 -20.44 9.04
CA ALA A 270 -26.19 -20.97 7.83
C ALA A 270 -26.31 -22.51 7.88
N PRO A 271 -27.30 -23.12 7.21
CA PRO A 271 -27.39 -24.57 7.12
C PRO A 271 -26.17 -25.13 6.37
N ARG A 272 -25.61 -26.23 6.87
CA ARG A 272 -24.51 -26.91 6.18
C ARG A 272 -25.08 -27.80 5.08
N GLU A 273 -25.13 -27.28 3.86
CA GLU A 273 -25.70 -28.00 2.70
C GLU A 273 -24.64 -28.26 1.61
N PRO A 274 -23.75 -29.25 1.79
CA PRO A 274 -22.68 -29.56 0.83
C PRO A 274 -23.19 -29.77 -0.60
N GLN A 275 -24.39 -30.32 -0.75
CA GLN A 275 -25.05 -30.54 -2.05
C GLN A 275 -25.39 -29.25 -2.80
N LYS A 276 -25.58 -28.13 -2.09
CA LYS A 276 -25.82 -26.80 -2.66
C LYS A 276 -24.52 -26.02 -2.88
N CYS A 277 -23.42 -26.46 -2.27
CA CYS A 277 -22.11 -25.95 -2.58
C CYS A 277 -21.69 -26.51 -3.93
N LEU A 278 -21.92 -25.73 -4.99
CA LEU A 278 -21.28 -25.94 -6.29
C LEU A 278 -19.83 -26.32 -6.03
N ASN A 279 -19.35 -27.41 -6.66
CA ASN A 279 -18.01 -27.98 -6.46
C ASN A 279 -16.94 -26.89 -6.41
N THR A 280 -16.70 -26.38 -5.20
CA THR A 280 -15.85 -25.23 -4.94
C THR A 280 -14.48 -25.83 -4.81
N ILE A 281 -13.90 -26.15 -5.97
CA ILE A 281 -12.55 -26.69 -6.05
C ILE A 281 -11.63 -25.60 -5.52
N ALA A 282 -10.92 -25.91 -4.43
CA ALA A 282 -9.93 -25.03 -3.86
C ALA A 282 -8.93 -24.61 -4.94
N PRO A 283 -8.75 -23.31 -5.22
CA PRO A 283 -7.79 -22.86 -6.20
C PRO A 283 -6.36 -23.14 -5.71
N ILE A 284 -5.45 -23.34 -6.65
CA ILE A 284 -4.02 -23.36 -6.35
C ILE A 284 -3.54 -21.90 -6.30
N CYS A 285 -3.04 -21.48 -5.14
CA CYS A 285 -2.45 -20.16 -5.00
C CYS A 285 -1.02 -20.12 -5.55
N PRO A 286 -0.62 -19.02 -6.20
CA PRO A 286 0.74 -18.89 -6.73
C PRO A 286 1.77 -18.68 -5.61
N ARG A 287 3.06 -18.79 -5.95
CA ARG A 287 4.16 -18.58 -5.00
C ARG A 287 4.06 -17.20 -4.34
N GLY A 288 4.23 -17.16 -3.01
CA GLY A 288 4.09 -15.96 -2.20
C GLY A 288 2.66 -15.71 -1.70
N TYR A 289 1.72 -16.57 -2.05
CA TYR A 289 0.35 -16.57 -1.57
C TYR A 289 -0.01 -17.86 -0.84
N SER A 290 -0.87 -17.73 0.16
CA SER A 290 -1.42 -18.83 0.95
C SER A 290 -2.92 -18.93 0.69
N LEU A 291 -3.40 -20.16 0.52
CA LEU A 291 -4.82 -20.44 0.39
C LEU A 291 -5.50 -20.25 1.76
N THR A 292 -6.51 -19.38 1.80
CA THR A 292 -7.40 -19.24 2.94
C THR A 292 -8.82 -19.55 2.53
N SER A 293 -9.67 -19.93 3.48
CA SER A 293 -11.09 -20.16 3.22
C SER A 293 -11.95 -19.81 4.41
N ILE A 294 -13.16 -19.34 4.14
CA ILE A 294 -14.17 -19.08 5.17
C ILE A 294 -15.52 -19.67 4.74
N PRO A 295 -16.33 -20.21 5.66
CA PRO A 295 -17.72 -20.53 5.39
C PRO A 295 -18.50 -19.23 5.11
N SER A 296 -19.24 -19.18 4.02
CA SER A 296 -20.08 -18.04 3.64
C SER A 296 -21.55 -18.40 3.58
N TYR A 297 -22.40 -17.41 3.83
CA TYR A 297 -23.85 -17.48 3.61
C TYR A 297 -24.15 -17.67 2.11
N PRO A 298 -25.28 -18.31 1.69
CA PRO A 298 -26.38 -18.87 2.49
C PRO A 298 -26.26 -20.33 2.93
N TYR A 299 -25.27 -21.08 2.46
CA TYR A 299 -25.22 -22.55 2.65
C TYR A 299 -23.98 -23.03 3.41
N GLY A 300 -23.25 -22.11 4.05
CA GLY A 300 -22.01 -22.42 4.74
C GLY A 300 -20.91 -22.93 3.82
N CYS A 301 -20.99 -22.62 2.52
CA CYS A 301 -20.01 -23.07 1.53
C CYS A 301 -18.68 -22.35 1.76
N LEU A 302 -17.57 -23.04 1.51
CA LEU A 302 -16.26 -22.42 1.61
C LEU A 302 -16.04 -21.48 0.43
N VAL A 303 -15.70 -20.23 0.74
CA VAL A 303 -15.14 -19.27 -0.22
C VAL A 303 -13.64 -19.24 -0.02
N PHE A 304 -12.90 -19.48 -1.11
CA PHE A 304 -11.45 -19.56 -1.10
C PHE A 304 -10.81 -18.27 -1.60
N TYR A 305 -9.77 -17.81 -0.90
CA TYR A 305 -8.97 -16.65 -1.28
C TYR A 305 -7.49 -17.02 -1.34
N CYS A 306 -6.75 -16.30 -2.20
CA CYS A 306 -5.29 -16.35 -2.21
C CYS A 306 -4.76 -15.07 -1.61
N ASP A 307 -4.21 -15.16 -0.40
CA ASP A 307 -3.72 -14.03 0.38
C ASP A 307 -2.20 -13.99 0.40
N PRO A 308 -1.54 -12.82 0.39
CA PRO A 308 -0.09 -12.77 0.50
C PRO A 308 0.39 -13.48 1.77
N SER A 309 1.26 -14.48 1.62
CA SER A 309 1.66 -15.35 2.74
C SER A 309 2.29 -14.58 3.90
N PHE A 310 2.89 -13.42 3.60
CA PHE A 310 3.53 -12.60 4.61
C PHE A 310 2.58 -11.95 5.62
N LEU A 311 1.27 -11.93 5.33
CA LEU A 311 0.28 -11.43 6.27
C LEU A 311 0.08 -12.36 7.48
N PHE A 312 0.40 -13.65 7.34
CA PHE A 312 0.09 -14.69 8.33
C PHE A 312 1.26 -15.09 9.24
N PHE A 313 2.47 -14.55 9.05
CA PHE A 313 3.61 -14.82 9.95
C PHE A 313 3.43 -14.07 11.27
N ASN A 314 2.58 -14.62 12.15
CA ASN A 314 2.36 -14.17 13.52
C ASN A 314 2.73 -15.24 14.56
N TYR A 315 3.45 -16.29 14.15
CA TYR A 315 3.83 -17.40 15.04
C TYR A 315 5.29 -17.32 15.46
#